data_AF-A0A5K1BYQ1-F1
#
_entry.id   AF-A0A5K1BYQ1-F1
#
_cell.length_a   1.000
_cell.length_b   1.000
_cell.length_c   1.000
_cell.angle_alpha   90.00
_cell.angle_beta   90.00
_cell.angle_gamma   90.00
#
_symmetry.space_group_name_H-M   'P 1'
#
loop_
_entity.id
_entity.type
_entity.pdbx_description
1 polymer ?
#
loop_
_entity_poly.entity_id
_entity_poly.type
_entity_poly.pdbx_seq_one_letter_code
_entity_poly.pdbx_strand_id
1 'polypeptide(L)'
;FRDHSVYKGHQVFLYKRAQIFVADLWGAFKGEGYGAFGDISSLTIFADYIVPAILRQYGVLNYDLSLAKAIDSNSEISAGSEPEVEIRACSIYAVEKMKDLIKAKLGQRV
;
A
#
# COMPACT_ATOMS: atom_id res chain seq x y z
N PHE A 1 -5.04 13.53 6.07
CA PHE A 1 -4.67 13.60 4.64
C PHE A 1 -3.15 13.67 4.47
N ARG A 2 -2.43 14.38 5.35
CA ARG A 2 -0.96 14.37 5.42
C ARG A 2 -0.43 13.05 5.99
N ASP A 3 -0.49 12.01 5.16
CA ASP A 3 -0.01 10.66 5.48
C ASP A 3 1.41 10.50 4.93
N HIS A 4 2.37 10.93 5.74
CA HIS A 4 3.79 10.95 5.46
C HIS A 4 4.59 10.69 6.74
N SER A 5 5.77 10.09 6.60
CA SER A 5 6.66 9.74 7.72
C SER A 5 8.12 9.97 7.33
N VAL A 6 9.02 10.10 8.30
CA VAL A 6 10.47 10.12 8.05
C VAL A 6 11.02 8.74 8.36
N TYR A 7 11.53 8.05 7.34
CA TYR A 7 12.15 6.73 7.47
C TYR A 7 13.63 6.83 7.18
N LYS A 8 14.49 6.54 8.16
CA LYS A 8 15.97 6.60 8.01
C LYS A 8 16.46 7.90 7.36
N GLY A 9 15.89 9.03 7.80
CA GLY A 9 16.21 10.37 7.29
C GLY A 9 15.54 10.75 5.95
N HIS A 10 14.76 9.86 5.34
CA HIS A 10 14.07 10.10 4.08
C HIS A 10 12.59 10.39 4.31
N GLN A 11 12.09 11.44 3.67
CA GLN A 11 10.66 11.74 3.68
C GLN A 11 9.93 10.73 2.77
N VAL A 12 9.01 9.97 3.36
CA VAL A 12 8.17 8.99 2.67
C VAL A 12 6.73 9.47 2.68
N PHE A 13 6.02 9.26 1.56
CA PHE A 13 4.64 9.66 1.36
C PHE A 13 3.81 8.44 0.98
N LEU A 14 2.79 8.11 1.79
CA LEU A 14 1.88 6.99 1.53
C LEU A 14 0.51 7.47 1.05
N TYR A 15 0.05 8.62 1.57
CA TYR A 15 -1.12 9.33 1.09
C TYR A 15 -2.39 8.48 0.91
N LYS A 16 -2.62 7.48 1.76
CA LYS A 16 -3.72 6.50 1.64
C LYS A 16 -5.07 7.18 1.38
N ARG A 17 -5.45 8.15 2.21
CA ARG A 17 -6.75 8.83 2.10
C ARG A 17 -6.86 9.70 0.83
N ALA A 18 -5.75 10.27 0.36
CA ALA A 18 -5.77 11.03 -0.89
C ALA A 18 -5.92 10.08 -2.10
N GLN A 19 -5.24 8.93 -2.08
CA GLN A 19 -5.41 7.90 -3.09
C GLN A 19 -6.85 7.35 -3.14
N ILE A 20 -7.46 7.06 -1.98
CA ILE A 20 -8.87 6.65 -1.89
C ILE A 20 -9.79 7.72 -2.50
N PHE A 21 -9.58 8.99 -2.14
CA PHE A 21 -10.39 10.08 -2.66
C PHE A 21 -10.32 10.19 -4.20
N VAL A 22 -9.13 10.06 -4.78
CA VAL A 22 -8.94 10.06 -6.25
C VAL A 22 -9.66 8.86 -6.87
N ALA A 23 -9.51 7.67 -6.30
CA ALA A 23 -10.18 6.46 -6.78
C ALA A 23 -11.72 6.57 -6.70
N ASP A 24 -12.25 7.11 -5.60
CA ASP A 24 -13.67 7.32 -5.40
C ASP A 24 -14.25 8.32 -6.41
N LEU A 25 -13.56 9.44 -6.65
CA LEU A 25 -13.96 10.40 -7.68
C LEU A 25 -13.92 9.78 -9.08
N TRP A 26 -12.84 9.10 -9.42
CA TRP A 26 -12.73 8.44 -10.71
C TRP A 26 -13.85 7.42 -10.92
N GLY A 27 -14.14 6.59 -9.92
CA GLY A 27 -15.22 5.60 -9.97
C GLY A 27 -16.62 6.23 -10.03
N ALA A 28 -16.88 7.25 -9.23
CA ALA A 28 -18.19 7.93 -9.18
C ALA A 28 -18.51 8.68 -10.48
N PHE A 29 -17.51 9.31 -11.09
CA PHE A 29 -17.66 10.09 -12.32
C PHE A 29 -17.20 9.35 -13.58
N LYS A 30 -16.87 8.06 -13.47
CA LYS A 30 -16.45 7.18 -14.59
C LYS A 30 -15.28 7.75 -15.42
N GLY A 31 -14.35 8.44 -14.77
CA GLY A 31 -13.22 9.07 -15.44
C GLY A 31 -13.53 10.38 -16.19
N GLU A 32 -14.71 10.96 -15.98
CA GLU A 32 -15.12 12.23 -16.63
C GLU A 32 -15.27 13.37 -15.61
N GLY A 33 -15.29 14.62 -16.07
CA GLY A 33 -15.51 15.79 -15.21
C GLY A 33 -14.57 15.84 -13.99
N TYR A 34 -15.13 15.81 -12.78
CA TYR A 34 -14.35 15.81 -11.54
C TYR A 34 -13.53 14.52 -11.30
N GLY A 35 -13.85 13.45 -12.02
CA GLY A 35 -13.08 12.19 -11.99
C GLY A 35 -12.07 12.07 -13.12
N ALA A 36 -11.86 13.11 -13.94
CA ALA A 36 -10.96 13.07 -15.09
C ALA A 36 -9.48 13.14 -14.67
N PHE A 37 -8.95 12.01 -14.22
CA PHE A 37 -7.53 11.83 -13.88
C PHE A 37 -6.81 11.11 -15.03
N GLY A 38 -5.88 11.79 -15.71
CA GLY A 38 -5.10 11.22 -16.81
C GLY A 38 -4.08 10.16 -16.35
N ASP A 39 -3.78 10.14 -15.06
CA ASP A 39 -2.78 9.29 -14.41
C ASP A 39 -3.40 8.33 -13.40
N ILE A 40 -4.69 7.99 -13.53
CA ILE A 40 -5.38 7.09 -12.58
C ILE A 40 -4.65 5.74 -12.38
N SER A 41 -3.96 5.27 -13.43
CA SER A 41 -3.16 4.04 -13.39
C SER A 41 -1.91 4.10 -12.48
N SER A 42 -1.54 5.29 -12.01
CA SER A 42 -0.45 5.52 -11.06
C SER A 42 -0.83 5.22 -9.61
N LEU A 43 -2.14 5.11 -9.30
CA LEU A 43 -2.57 4.71 -7.98
C LEU A 43 -2.06 3.31 -7.66
N THR A 44 -1.58 3.14 -6.43
CA THR A 44 -1.16 1.84 -5.91
C THR A 44 -2.30 1.23 -5.09
N ILE A 45 -2.06 0.03 -4.53
CA ILE A 45 -2.90 -0.39 -3.41
C ILE A 45 -2.90 0.68 -2.30
N PHE A 46 -4.00 0.75 -1.57
CA PHE A 46 -4.08 1.61 -0.40
C PHE A 46 -3.37 0.92 0.75
N ALA A 47 -2.33 1.55 1.31
CA ALA A 47 -1.57 1.02 2.43
C ALA A 47 -2.40 1.01 3.73
N ASP A 48 -3.24 0.00 3.89
CA ASP A 48 -4.05 -0.29 5.07
C ASP A 48 -3.44 -1.40 5.96
N TYR A 49 -4.18 -1.84 6.97
CA TYR A 49 -3.75 -2.87 7.91
C TYR A 49 -4.21 -4.28 7.50
N ILE A 50 -5.16 -4.41 6.57
CA ILE A 50 -5.75 -5.69 6.18
C ILE A 50 -4.86 -6.38 5.15
N VAL A 51 -4.43 -5.64 4.13
CA VAL A 51 -3.56 -6.14 3.08
C VAL A 51 -2.25 -6.72 3.65
N PRO A 52 -1.46 -6.02 4.49
CA PRO A 52 -0.27 -6.61 5.09
C PRO A 52 -0.53 -7.90 5.89
N ALA A 53 -1.66 -7.98 6.61
CA ALA A 53 -2.01 -9.17 7.37
C ALA A 53 -2.24 -10.37 6.44
N ILE A 54 -2.97 -10.16 5.33
CA ILE A 54 -3.20 -11.19 4.31
C ILE A 54 -1.87 -11.57 3.64
N LEU A 55 -1.07 -10.60 3.22
CA LEU A 55 0.22 -10.87 2.57
C LEU A 55 1.18 -11.66 3.49
N ARG A 56 1.17 -11.37 4.80
CA ARG A 56 1.91 -12.17 5.80
C ARG A 56 1.37 -13.60 5.87
N GLN A 57 0.05 -13.78 5.94
CA GLN A 57 -0.58 -15.09 6.02
C GLN A 57 -0.24 -15.98 4.81
N TYR A 58 -0.14 -15.40 3.62
CA TYR A 58 0.25 -16.11 2.39
C TYR A 58 1.77 -16.24 2.20
N GLY A 59 2.59 -15.78 3.17
CA GLY A 59 4.05 -15.85 3.09
C GLY A 59 4.70 -14.89 2.08
N VAL A 60 3.92 -13.94 1.56
CA VAL A 60 4.43 -12.90 0.64
C VAL A 60 5.25 -11.87 1.41
N LEU A 61 4.77 -11.45 2.58
CA LEU A 61 5.54 -10.64 3.52
C LEU A 61 6.10 -11.52 4.65
N ASN A 62 7.40 -11.38 4.91
CA ASN A 62 8.08 -12.06 6.00
C ASN A 62 8.66 -10.99 6.93
N TYR A 63 8.23 -11.02 8.19
CA TYR A 63 8.70 -10.09 9.21
C TYR A 63 9.86 -10.71 9.97
N ASP A 64 10.77 -9.86 10.47
CA ASP A 64 11.77 -10.31 11.41
C ASP A 64 11.12 -10.83 12.70
N LEU A 65 11.88 -11.59 13.48
CA LEU A 65 11.37 -12.25 14.69
C LEU A 65 10.79 -11.26 15.71
N SER A 66 11.34 -10.05 15.82
CA SER A 66 10.88 -9.07 16.80
C SER A 66 9.54 -8.47 16.40
N LEU A 67 9.38 -8.08 15.13
CA LEU A 67 8.13 -7.55 14.60
C LEU A 67 7.03 -8.62 14.56
N ALA A 68 7.37 -9.85 14.12
CA ALA A 68 6.44 -10.97 14.13
C ALA A 68 5.90 -11.23 15.54
N LYS A 69 6.79 -11.30 16.54
CA LYS A 69 6.40 -11.50 17.93
C LYS A 69 5.50 -10.39 18.46
N ALA A 70 5.83 -9.12 18.18
CA ALA A 70 5.03 -7.98 18.60
C ALA A 70 3.60 -8.04 18.03
N ILE A 71 3.46 -8.35 16.74
CA ILE A 71 2.14 -8.50 16.10
C ILE A 71 1.38 -9.69 16.69
N ASP A 72 2.05 -10.84 16.87
CA ASP A 72 1.42 -12.06 17.38
C ASP A 72 0.97 -11.93 18.84
N SER A 73 1.64 -11.08 19.63
CA SER A 73 1.22 -10.74 21.00
C SER A 73 0.19 -9.62 21.07
N ASN A 74 -0.38 -9.18 19.93
CA ASN A 74 -1.28 -8.02 19.83
C ASN A 74 -0.68 -6.74 20.46
N SER A 75 0.64 -6.60 20.39
CA SER A 75 1.31 -5.38 20.83
C SER A 75 1.10 -4.29 19.80
N GLU A 76 0.79 -3.08 20.27
CA GLU A 76 0.58 -1.93 19.39
C GLU A 76 1.88 -1.58 18.65
N ILE A 77 1.79 -1.44 17.32
CA ILE A 77 2.83 -0.85 16.51
C ILE A 77 2.48 0.63 16.32
N SER A 78 3.27 1.51 16.92
CA SER A 78 2.96 2.94 16.94
C SER A 78 2.95 3.54 15.53
N ALA A 79 2.00 4.43 15.27
CA ALA A 79 1.92 5.14 13.99
C ALA A 79 3.20 5.96 13.73
N GLY A 80 3.75 5.88 12.52
CA GLY A 80 4.98 6.56 12.13
C GLY A 80 6.27 5.92 12.67
N SER A 81 6.16 4.82 13.42
CA SER A 81 7.34 4.03 13.80
C SER A 81 7.96 3.34 12.58
N GLU A 82 9.24 2.98 12.69
CA GLU A 82 9.94 2.27 11.62
C GLU A 82 9.18 1.01 11.15
N PRO A 83 8.72 0.11 12.05
CA PRO A 83 8.00 -1.09 11.62
C PRO A 83 6.63 -0.77 10.98
N GLU A 84 5.91 0.26 11.43
CA GLU A 84 4.64 0.65 10.80
C GLU A 84 4.86 1.14 9.37
N VAL A 85 5.87 1.97 9.15
CA VAL A 85 6.21 2.49 7.82
C VAL A 85 6.69 1.36 6.91
N GLU A 86 7.51 0.44 7.42
CA GLU A 86 8.00 -0.73 6.69
C GLU A 86 6.86 -1.65 6.25
N ILE A 87 5.96 -2.02 7.15
CA ILE A 87 4.79 -2.86 6.83
C ILE A 87 4.01 -2.25 5.67
N ARG A 88 3.74 -0.94 5.73
CA ARG A 88 2.94 -0.23 4.73
C ARG A 88 3.67 -0.11 3.39
N ALA A 89 4.94 0.27 3.40
CA ALA A 89 5.75 0.41 2.20
C ALA A 89 5.99 -0.95 1.51
N CYS A 90 6.32 -1.99 2.27
CA CYS A 90 6.51 -3.34 1.75
C CYS A 90 5.21 -3.93 1.20
N SER A 91 4.05 -3.61 1.79
CA SER A 91 2.75 -4.01 1.23
C SER A 91 2.52 -3.41 -0.15
N ILE A 92 2.74 -2.09 -0.30
CA ILE A 92 2.63 -1.42 -1.60
C ILE A 92 3.56 -2.10 -2.61
N TYR A 93 4.83 -2.24 -2.24
CA TYR A 93 5.83 -2.84 -3.12
C TYR A 93 5.47 -4.28 -3.53
N ALA A 94 5.03 -5.10 -2.60
CA ALA A 94 4.65 -6.48 -2.86
C ALA A 94 3.51 -6.57 -3.88
N VAL A 95 2.47 -5.75 -3.75
CA VAL A 95 1.36 -5.78 -4.71
C VAL A 95 1.73 -5.19 -6.07
N GLU A 96 2.51 -4.11 -6.10
CA GLU A 96 3.03 -3.58 -7.36
C GLU A 96 3.88 -4.62 -8.09
N LYS A 97 4.72 -5.37 -7.35
CA LYS A 97 5.50 -6.46 -7.92
C LYS A 97 4.62 -7.60 -8.45
N MET A 98 3.56 -7.97 -7.72
CA MET A 98 2.59 -8.96 -8.19
C MET A 98 1.88 -8.50 -9.46
N LYS A 99 1.45 -7.24 -9.53
CA LYS A 99 0.84 -6.62 -10.72
C LYS A 99 1.76 -6.78 -11.94
N ASP A 100 3.04 -6.45 -11.79
CA ASP A 100 4.02 -6.56 -12.88
C ASP A 100 4.24 -8.01 -13.32
N LEU A 101 4.35 -8.94 -12.38
CA LEU A 101 4.49 -10.37 -12.66
C LEU A 101 3.26 -10.94 -13.39
N ILE A 102 2.06 -10.52 -13.00
CA ILE A 102 0.80 -10.92 -13.66
C ILE A 102 0.76 -10.36 -15.08
N LYS A 103 1.09 -9.08 -15.27
CA LYS A 103 1.17 -8.45 -16.60
C LYS A 103 2.15 -9.17 -17.53
N ALA A 104 3.32 -9.55 -17.00
CA ALA A 104 4.33 -10.28 -17.77
C ALA A 104 3.85 -11.69 -18.16
N LYS A 105 3.14 -12.40 -17.27
CA LYS A 105 2.60 -13.75 -17.53
C LYS A 105 1.42 -13.76 -18.49
N LEU A 106 0.53 -12.77 -18.40
CA LEU A 106 -0.71 -12.72 -19.19
C LEU A 106 -0.55 -12.08 -20.57
N GLY A 107 0.62 -11.52 -20.89
CA GLY A 107 0.92 -10.94 -22.20
C GLY A 107 -0.04 -9.80 -22.56
N GLN A 108 0.13 -8.62 -21.96
CA GLN A 108 -0.57 -7.36 -22.29
C GLN A 108 -2.05 -7.51 -22.73
N ARG A 109 -2.82 -8.32 -22.01
CA ARG A 109 -4.29 -8.30 -22.06
C ARG A 109 -4.82 -7.90 -20.68
N VAL A 110 -4.51 -6.67 -20.27
CA VAL A 110 -5.27 -5.91 -19.25
C VAL A 110 -5.22 -4.45 -19.64
#